data_AF-A0A819LJG6-F1
#
_entry.id   AF-A0A819LJG6-F1
#
_cell.length_a   1.000
_cell.length_b   1.000
_cell.length_c   1.000
_cell.angle_alpha   90.00
_cell.angle_beta   90.00
_cell.angle_gamma   90.00
#
_symmetry.space_group_name_H-M   'P 1'
#
loop_
_entity.id
_entity.type
_entity.pdbx_description
1 polymer ?
#
loop_
_entity_poly.entity_id
_entity_poly.type
_entity_poly.pdbx_seq_one_letter_code
_entity_poly.pdbx_strand_id
1 'polypeptide(L)'
;MMFLAHTSHETDGLTTYQEYCAVSGACTNDYQASWCPPVEAEPGKQYYGRGWFQLSYPCNYKAAGEALGVDLLKNPELIAESDTLAAATALWYWNANNMGEPARQGNFGATTKLINRIECGATSQQHHRIERYQKVRRCFGL
;
A
#
# COMPACT_ATOMS: atom_id res chain seq x y z
N MET A 1 -3.28 7.15 -13.57
CA MET A 1 -2.44 8.25 -13.03
C MET A 1 -2.39 8.26 -11.51
N MET A 2 -3.51 8.42 -10.80
CA MET A 2 -3.50 8.49 -9.33
C MET A 2 -2.92 7.24 -8.67
N PHE A 3 -3.24 6.05 -9.19
CA PHE A 3 -2.62 4.79 -8.76
C PHE A 3 -1.08 4.83 -8.78
N LEU A 4 -0.48 5.28 -9.90
CA LEU A 4 0.97 5.40 -10.05
C LEU A 4 1.55 6.49 -9.14
N ALA A 5 0.81 7.57 -8.89
CA ALA A 5 1.24 8.63 -7.98
C ALA A 5 1.32 8.15 -6.54
N HIS A 6 0.30 7.40 -6.08
CA HIS A 6 0.31 6.76 -4.78
C HIS A 6 1.42 5.72 -4.70
N THR A 7 1.52 4.83 -5.69
CA THR A 7 2.61 3.85 -5.77
C THR A 7 3.97 4.50 -5.62
N SER A 8 4.23 5.57 -6.38
CA SER A 8 5.50 6.30 -6.30
C SER A 8 5.72 6.99 -4.95
N HIS A 9 4.67 7.35 -4.22
CA HIS A 9 4.81 7.88 -2.87
C HIS A 9 5.16 6.78 -1.87
N GLU A 10 4.45 5.65 -1.92
CA GLU A 10 4.64 4.53 -0.96
C GLU A 10 5.99 3.83 -1.09
N THR A 11 6.59 3.86 -2.29
CA THR A 11 7.78 3.07 -2.62
C THR A 11 9.02 3.90 -2.95
N ASP A 12 8.96 5.21 -2.69
CA ASP A 12 9.94 6.19 -3.16
C ASP A 12 10.28 6.03 -4.66
N GLY A 13 9.25 5.89 -5.48
CA GLY A 13 9.38 5.70 -6.92
C GLY A 13 9.84 4.31 -7.33
N LEU A 14 9.31 3.26 -6.67
CA LEU A 14 9.64 1.85 -6.90
C LEU A 14 11.09 1.49 -6.57
N THR A 15 11.73 2.23 -5.67
CA THR A 15 13.09 1.92 -5.18
C THR A 15 13.06 1.04 -3.94
N THR A 16 11.94 1.02 -3.21
CA THR A 16 11.72 0.12 -2.08
C THR A 16 10.39 -0.62 -2.15
N TYR A 17 10.43 -1.90 -1.80
CA TYR A 17 9.28 -2.82 -1.78
C TYR A 17 8.97 -3.27 -0.35
N GLN A 18 9.73 -2.79 0.63
CA GLN A 18 9.55 -3.08 2.04
C GLN A 18 9.63 -1.77 2.82
N GLU A 19 8.86 -1.68 3.89
CA GLU A 19 8.94 -0.56 4.81
C GLU A 19 10.38 -0.43 5.34
N TYR A 20 10.89 0.80 5.49
CA TYR A 20 12.27 1.01 5.93
C TYR A 20 12.59 0.40 7.30
N CYS A 21 11.57 0.18 8.15
CA CYS A 21 11.74 -0.52 9.41
C CYS A 21 12.27 -1.96 9.23
N ALA A 22 12.01 -2.59 8.08
CA ALA A 22 12.44 -3.97 7.81
C ALA A 22 13.94 -4.02 7.54
N VAL A 23 14.45 -2.98 6.87
CA VAL A 23 15.89 -2.81 6.60
C VAL A 23 16.66 -2.51 7.89
N SER A 24 16.09 -1.72 8.79
CA SER A 24 16.71 -1.40 10.08
C SER A 24 16.49 -2.44 11.17
N GLY A 25 15.66 -3.47 10.92
CA GLY A 25 15.25 -4.45 11.94
C GLY A 25 14.37 -3.87 13.05
N ALA A 26 13.78 -2.70 12.82
CA ALA A 26 13.00 -1.94 13.80
C ALA A 26 11.49 -2.03 13.60
N CYS A 27 10.99 -2.92 12.72
CA CYS A 27 9.55 -3.10 12.56
C CYS A 27 8.92 -3.60 13.86
N THR A 28 7.75 -3.05 14.18
CA THR A 28 6.93 -3.57 15.27
C THR A 28 6.51 -5.00 14.97
N ASN A 29 6.32 -5.81 16.01
CA ASN A 29 5.63 -7.09 15.89
C ASN A 29 4.11 -6.95 16.07
N ASP A 30 3.67 -5.78 16.54
CA ASP A 30 2.28 -5.46 16.78
C ASP A 30 1.68 -4.75 15.56
N TYR A 31 1.10 -5.54 14.67
CA TYR A 31 0.23 -5.08 13.59
C TYR A 31 -1.24 -5.34 13.94
N GLN A 32 -1.67 -4.99 15.15
CA GLN A 32 -3.08 -4.96 15.49
C GLN A 32 -3.66 -3.58 15.24
N ALA A 33 -4.77 -3.52 14.50
CA ALA A 33 -5.55 -2.32 14.32
C ALA A 33 -7.02 -2.63 14.62
N SER A 34 -7.73 -1.72 15.29
CA SER A 34 -9.13 -1.94 15.68
C SER A 34 -10.07 -2.14 14.48
N TRP A 35 -9.72 -1.63 13.31
CA TRP A 35 -10.47 -1.82 12.06
C TRP A 35 -10.09 -3.10 11.32
N CYS A 36 -8.97 -3.73 11.68
CA CYS A 36 -8.47 -4.97 11.08
C CYS A 36 -9.12 -6.13 11.84
N PRO A 37 -9.98 -6.95 11.18
CA PRO A 37 -10.57 -8.10 11.84
C PRO A 37 -9.48 -8.99 12.46
N PRO A 38 -9.73 -9.60 13.64
CA PRO A 38 -8.74 -10.46 14.28
C PRO A 38 -8.33 -11.60 13.33
N VAL A 39 -7.07 -11.59 12.92
CA VAL A 39 -6.44 -12.66 12.16
C VAL A 39 -5.23 -13.09 12.96
N GLU A 40 -5.17 -14.39 13.23
CA GLU A 40 -4.02 -15.00 13.89
C GLU A 40 -2.81 -14.87 12.97
N ALA A 41 -1.79 -14.17 13.47
CA ALA A 41 -0.51 -14.02 12.80
C ALA A 41 0.21 -15.38 12.74
N GLU A 42 0.84 -15.68 11.62
CA GLU A 42 1.71 -16.86 11.53
C GLU A 42 2.96 -16.64 12.41
N PRO A 43 3.34 -17.59 13.29
CA PRO A 43 4.51 -17.47 14.14
C PRO A 43 5.78 -17.13 13.35
N GLY A 44 6.52 -16.12 13.82
CA GLY A 44 7.76 -15.66 13.19
C GLY A 44 7.57 -14.83 11.93
N LYS A 45 6.32 -14.51 11.53
CA LYS A 45 6.03 -13.63 10.41
C LYS A 45 5.66 -12.22 10.87
N GLN A 46 6.00 -11.24 10.04
CA GLN A 46 5.72 -9.81 10.27
C GLN A 46 4.92 -9.24 9.10
N TYR A 47 3.98 -8.35 9.41
CA TYR A 47 3.02 -7.77 8.44
C TYR A 47 3.20 -6.26 8.28
N TYR A 48 4.47 -5.82 8.21
CA TYR A 48 4.87 -4.47 7.79
C TYR A 48 4.54 -4.20 6.33
N GLY A 49 4.69 -2.94 5.91
CA GLY A 49 4.40 -2.52 4.55
C GLY A 49 5.24 -3.25 3.51
N ARG A 50 4.58 -3.93 2.55
CA ARG A 50 5.25 -4.51 1.37
C ARG A 50 4.60 -4.16 0.04
N GLY A 51 5.40 -4.18 -1.01
CA GLY A 51 4.97 -3.96 -2.39
C GLY A 51 4.56 -2.53 -2.69
N TRP A 52 3.87 -2.36 -3.82
CA TRP A 52 3.61 -1.06 -4.44
C TRP A 52 2.70 -0.14 -3.63
N PHE A 53 1.89 -0.70 -2.73
CA PHE A 53 0.99 0.05 -1.86
C PHE A 53 1.30 -0.13 -0.37
N GLN A 54 2.49 -0.66 -0.05
CA GLN A 54 2.92 -0.91 1.34
C GLN A 54 1.83 -1.64 2.14
N LEU A 55 1.38 -2.78 1.62
CA LEU A 55 0.33 -3.59 2.25
C LEU A 55 0.80 -3.98 3.66
N SER A 56 0.01 -3.61 4.66
CA SER A 56 0.29 -3.82 6.09
C SER A 56 -0.88 -4.53 6.75
N TYR A 57 -0.64 -5.10 7.94
CA TYR A 57 -1.61 -5.79 8.79
C TYR A 57 -2.03 -7.20 8.33
N PRO A 58 -2.09 -8.19 9.23
CA PRO A 58 -2.34 -9.59 8.88
C PRO A 58 -3.69 -9.81 8.19
N CYS A 59 -4.74 -9.06 8.54
CA CYS A 59 -6.03 -9.16 7.86
C CYS A 59 -5.95 -8.79 6.36
N ASN A 60 -5.15 -7.78 6.01
CA ASN A 60 -4.97 -7.38 4.63
C ASN A 60 -4.15 -8.41 3.85
N TYR A 61 -3.09 -8.95 4.45
CA TYR A 61 -2.33 -10.05 3.85
C TYR A 61 -3.21 -11.27 3.60
N LYS A 62 -4.02 -11.67 4.60
CA LYS A 62 -4.98 -12.77 4.44
C LYS A 62 -5.97 -12.51 3.32
N ALA A 63 -6.65 -11.36 3.33
CA ALA A 63 -7.68 -11.04 2.33
C ALA A 63 -7.11 -10.89 0.91
N ALA A 64 -5.92 -10.28 0.76
CA ALA A 64 -5.21 -10.21 -0.51
C ALA A 64 -4.82 -11.61 -1.00
N GLY A 65 -4.30 -12.44 -0.10
CA GLY A 65 -3.88 -13.80 -0.40
C GLY A 65 -5.03 -14.68 -0.88
N GLU A 66 -6.18 -14.62 -0.20
CA GLU A 66 -7.40 -15.31 -0.60
C GLU A 66 -7.90 -14.86 -1.99
N ALA A 67 -7.86 -13.56 -2.27
CA ALA A 67 -8.29 -13.02 -3.56
C ALA A 67 -7.34 -13.35 -4.72
N LEU A 68 -6.05 -13.50 -4.43
CA LEU A 68 -5.00 -13.76 -5.42
C LEU A 68 -4.63 -15.25 -5.54
N GLY A 69 -5.16 -16.11 -4.67
CA GLY A 69 -4.82 -17.54 -4.63
C GLY A 69 -3.39 -17.81 -4.14
N VAL A 70 -2.83 -16.94 -3.29
CA VAL A 70 -1.48 -17.04 -2.74
C VAL A 70 -1.55 -16.96 -1.22
N ASP A 71 -0.92 -17.89 -0.50
CA ASP A 71 -0.91 -17.86 0.98
C ASP A 71 0.06 -16.79 1.51
N LEU A 72 -0.39 -15.53 1.46
CA LEU A 72 0.35 -14.36 1.93
C LEU A 72 0.35 -14.23 3.46
N LEU A 73 -0.51 -14.96 4.17
CA LEU A 73 -0.49 -14.97 5.62
C LEU A 73 0.75 -15.74 6.12
N LYS A 74 1.06 -16.88 5.48
CA LYS A 74 2.26 -17.67 5.78
C LYS A 74 3.51 -17.21 5.05
N ASN A 75 3.36 -16.57 3.89
CA ASN A 75 4.49 -16.15 3.07
C ASN A 75 4.39 -14.65 2.72
N PRO A 76 4.32 -13.75 3.72
CA PRO A 76 4.15 -12.32 3.47
C PRO A 76 5.32 -11.70 2.69
N GLU A 77 6.53 -12.25 2.82
CA GLU A 77 7.73 -11.84 2.10
C GLU A 77 7.60 -11.91 0.58
N LEU A 78 6.76 -12.81 0.04
CA LEU A 78 6.59 -12.99 -1.40
C LEU A 78 6.17 -11.70 -2.12
N ILE A 79 5.42 -10.82 -1.43
CA ILE A 79 5.01 -9.53 -1.98
C ILE A 79 6.23 -8.67 -2.36
N ALA A 80 7.31 -8.72 -1.56
CA ALA A 80 8.51 -7.93 -1.79
C ALA A 80 9.51 -8.60 -2.75
N GLU A 81 9.36 -9.90 -2.99
CA GLU A 81 10.26 -10.71 -3.84
C GLU A 81 9.78 -10.82 -5.29
N SER A 82 8.54 -10.42 -5.58
CA SER A 82 7.93 -10.52 -6.90
C SER A 82 7.22 -9.23 -7.31
N ASP A 83 7.73 -8.55 -8.34
CA ASP A 83 7.10 -7.36 -8.92
C ASP A 83 5.66 -7.62 -9.37
N THR A 84 5.40 -8.81 -9.91
CA THR A 84 4.05 -9.20 -10.34
C THR A 84 3.11 -9.29 -9.16
N LEU A 85 3.55 -9.89 -8.05
CA LEU A 85 2.75 -10.01 -6.84
C LEU A 85 2.60 -8.66 -6.14
N ALA A 86 3.65 -7.83 -6.12
CA ALA A 86 3.61 -6.46 -5.60
C ALA A 86 2.58 -5.58 -6.33
N ALA A 87 2.55 -5.67 -7.66
CA ALA A 87 1.56 -4.98 -8.47
C ALA A 87 0.15 -5.57 -8.28
N ALA A 88 0.02 -6.89 -8.21
CA ALA A 88 -1.26 -7.57 -8.03
C ALA A 88 -1.91 -7.21 -6.68
N THR A 89 -1.14 -7.21 -5.59
CA THR A 89 -1.65 -6.83 -4.26
C THR A 89 -2.04 -5.35 -4.21
N ALA A 90 -1.28 -4.47 -4.86
CA ALA A 90 -1.63 -3.05 -4.98
C ALA A 90 -2.92 -2.82 -5.78
N LEU A 91 -3.10 -3.49 -6.91
CA LEU A 91 -4.32 -3.42 -7.72
C LEU A 91 -5.53 -3.99 -6.96
N TRP A 92 -5.33 -5.09 -6.24
CA TRP A 92 -6.35 -5.64 -5.34
C TRP A 92 -6.75 -4.61 -4.27
N TYR A 93 -5.78 -4.02 -3.57
CA TYR A 93 -6.04 -3.05 -2.51
C TYR A 93 -6.75 -1.79 -3.04
N TRP A 94 -6.35 -1.32 -4.22
CA TRP A 94 -7.01 -0.23 -4.94
C TRP A 94 -8.50 -0.50 -5.18
N ASN A 95 -8.82 -1.71 -5.67
CA ASN A 95 -10.18 -2.11 -5.97
C ASN A 95 -11.00 -2.38 -4.71
N ALA A 96 -10.44 -3.10 -3.73
CA ALA A 96 -11.09 -3.44 -2.47
C ALA A 96 -11.52 -2.19 -1.67
N ASN A 97 -10.77 -1.10 -1.78
CA ASN A 97 -11.08 0.18 -1.13
C ASN A 97 -11.87 1.15 -2.01
N ASN A 98 -12.44 0.70 -3.14
CA ASN A 98 -13.26 1.50 -4.05
C ASN A 98 -12.60 2.80 -4.55
N MET A 99 -11.27 2.84 -4.67
CA MET A 99 -10.54 4.04 -5.10
C MET A 99 -10.78 4.41 -6.57
N GLY A 100 -11.26 3.46 -7.39
CA GLY A 100 -11.56 3.70 -8.80
C GLY A 100 -12.60 4.80 -9.04
N GLU A 101 -13.63 4.90 -8.20
CA GLU A 101 -14.70 5.90 -8.35
C GLU A 101 -14.22 7.34 -8.11
N PRO A 102 -13.63 7.69 -6.94
CA PRO A 102 -13.07 9.03 -6.74
C PRO A 102 -11.98 9.36 -7.76
N ALA A 103 -11.18 8.38 -8.21
CA ALA A 103 -10.18 8.60 -9.23
C ALA A 103 -10.78 9.00 -10.59
N ARG A 104 -11.89 8.35 -11.02
CA ARG A 104 -12.62 8.73 -12.24
C ARG A 104 -13.19 10.15 -12.17
N GLN A 105 -13.56 10.59 -10.97
CA GLN A 105 -14.04 11.95 -10.71
C GLN A 105 -12.92 12.99 -10.59
N GLY A 106 -11.65 12.61 -10.75
CA GLY A 106 -10.51 13.52 -10.59
C GLY A 106 -10.17 13.84 -9.13
N ASN A 107 -10.73 13.12 -8.15
CA ASN A 107 -10.60 13.42 -6.73
C ASN A 107 -9.42 12.71 -6.07
N PHE A 108 -8.21 13.26 -6.26
CA PHE A 108 -6.97 12.74 -5.68
C PHE A 108 -6.93 12.83 -4.13
N GLY A 109 -7.61 13.81 -3.55
CA GLY A 109 -7.73 13.93 -2.08
C GLY A 109 -8.54 12.78 -1.49
N ALA A 110 -9.61 12.35 -2.15
CA ALA A 110 -10.42 11.22 -1.71
C ALA A 110 -9.65 9.89 -1.79
N THR A 111 -8.84 9.66 -2.83
CA THR A 111 -7.99 8.47 -2.91
C THR A 111 -6.92 8.47 -1.82
N THR A 112 -6.29 9.62 -1.55
CA THR A 112 -5.35 9.78 -0.42
C THR A 112 -6.00 9.40 0.92
N LYS A 113 -7.21 9.89 1.16
CA LYS A 113 -7.97 9.61 2.39
C LYS A 113 -8.32 8.13 2.58
N LEU A 114 -8.53 7.40 1.48
CA LEU A 114 -8.80 5.96 1.50
C LEU A 114 -7.55 5.13 1.76
N ILE A 115 -6.37 5.61 1.34
CA ILE A 115 -5.08 4.94 1.62
C ILE A 115 -4.66 5.22 3.06
N ASN A 116 -4.56 6.49 3.43
CA ASN A 116 -4.14 6.89 4.77
C ASN A 116 -4.76 8.23 5.16
N ARG A 117 -5.85 8.15 5.93
CA ARG A 117 -6.58 9.34 6.39
C ARG A 117 -5.73 10.29 7.24
N ILE A 118 -4.74 9.79 7.97
CA ILE A 118 -3.92 10.59 8.90
C ILE A 118 -3.10 11.64 8.14
N GLU A 119 -2.82 11.41 6.86
CA GLU A 119 -2.07 12.35 6.04
C GLU A 119 -2.92 13.55 5.57
N CYS A 120 -4.24 13.49 5.71
CA CYS A 120 -5.11 14.59 5.28
C CYS A 120 -4.96 15.81 6.22
N GLY A 121 -4.75 17.00 5.65
CA GLY A 121 -4.74 18.26 6.40
C GLY A 121 -3.44 19.04 6.31
N ALA A 122 -2.87 19.18 5.10
CA ALA A 122 -1.60 19.86 4.82
C ALA A 122 -0.37 19.24 5.50
N THR A 123 -0.36 17.91 5.63
CA THR A 123 0.83 17.19 6.12
C THR A 123 1.93 17.15 5.05
N SER A 124 3.18 16.92 5.47
CA SER A 124 4.29 16.70 4.55
C SER A 124 4.04 15.53 3.59
N GLN A 125 3.40 14.46 4.08
CA GLN A 125 3.06 13.30 3.25
C GLN A 125 2.01 13.63 2.20
N GLN A 126 0.98 14.41 2.54
CA GLN A 126 0.00 14.90 1.57
C GLN A 126 0.66 15.75 0.48
N HIS A 127 1.56 16.66 0.85
CA HIS A 127 2.33 17.45 -0.12
C HIS A 127 3.16 16.55 -1.03
N HIS A 128 3.86 15.56 -0.47
CA HIS A 128 4.65 14.61 -1.25
C HIS A 128 3.76 13.81 -2.24
N ARG A 129 2.56 13.36 -1.84
CA ARG A 129 1.61 12.71 -2.76
C ARG A 129 1.19 13.62 -3.90
N ILE A 130 0.91 14.90 -3.61
CA ILE A 130 0.53 15.89 -4.63
C ILE A 130 1.69 16.11 -5.61
N GLU A 131 2.92 16.24 -5.12
CA GLU A 131 4.11 16.35 -5.96
C GLU A 131 4.29 15.13 -6.88
N ARG A 132 4.16 13.92 -6.34
CA ARG A 132 4.22 12.68 -7.14
C ARG A 132 3.10 12.66 -8.18
N TYR A 133 1.89 13.09 -7.84
CA TYR A 133 0.79 13.19 -8.79
C TYR A 133 1.08 14.14 -9.95
N GLN A 134 1.63 15.32 -9.67
CA GLN A 134 2.05 16.27 -10.70
C GLN A 134 3.20 15.74 -11.56
N LYS A 135 4.18 15.04 -10.97
CA LYS A 135 5.26 14.38 -11.73
C LYS A 135 4.71 13.33 -12.69
N VAL A 136 3.84 12.43 -12.20
CA VAL A 136 3.20 11.40 -13.02
C VAL A 136 2.40 12.04 -14.16
N ARG A 137 1.57 13.04 -13.90
CA ARG A 137 0.80 13.74 -14.95
C ARG A 137 1.70 14.29 -16.06
N ARG A 138 2.81 14.95 -15.70
CA ARG A 138 3.79 15.47 -16.66
C ARG A 138 4.41 14.37 -17.53
N CYS A 139 4.69 13.19 -16.98
CA CYS A 139 5.20 12.05 -17.76
C CYS A 139 4.22 11.57 -18.84
N PHE A 140 2.92 11.82 -18.68
CA PHE A 140 1.88 11.49 -19.66
C PHE A 140 1.43 12.70 -20.50
N GLY A 141 2.09 13.86 -20.38
CA GLY A 141 1.73 15.07 -21.13
C GLY A 141 0.42 15.75 -20.69
N LEU A 142 0.04 15.58 -19.41
CA LEU A 142 -1.22 16.08 -18.82
C LEU A 142 -1.00 17.13 -17.72
#